data_AF-A0A4R1ZV40-F1
#
_entry.id   AF-A0A4R1ZV40-F1
#
_cell.length_a   1.000
_cell.length_b   1.000
_cell.length_c   1.000
_cell.angle_alpha   90.00
_cell.angle_beta   90.00
_cell.angle_gamma   90.00
#
_symmetry.space_group_name_H-M   'P 1'
#
loop_
_entity.id
_entity.type
_entity.pdbx_description
1 polymer ?
#
loop_
_entity_poly.entity_id
_entity_poly.type
_entity_poly.pdbx_seq_one_letter_code
_entity_poly.pdbx_strand_id
1 'polypeptide(L)' 'MTDREQQPKSCKIERIASVAGLTDDLVRLEVEGKFVNVPRSKTSENLVLGDRVSWSGTVWVKIREEEVKNR' A
#
# COMPACT_ATOMS: atom_id res chain seq x y z
N MET A 1 3.59 -29.83 26.51
CA MET A 1 2.47 -28.87 26.55
C MET A 1 3.06 -27.56 27.06
N THR A 2 3.23 -26.47 26.30
CA THR A 2 2.58 -26.00 25.08
C THR A 2 3.55 -24.99 24.45
N ASP A 3 3.91 -25.20 23.19
CA ASP A 3 4.71 -24.26 22.41
C ASP A 3 3.85 -23.01 22.15
N ARG A 4 4.17 -21.90 22.81
CA ARG A 4 3.57 -20.59 22.51
C ARG A 4 4.52 -19.88 21.56
N GLU A 5 4.39 -20.19 20.27
CA GLU A 5 4.97 -19.39 19.21
C GLU A 5 4.48 -17.94 19.37
N GLN A 6 5.36 -17.10 19.92
CA GLN A 6 5.18 -15.66 19.89
C GLN A 6 5.32 -15.24 18.43
N GLN A 7 4.20 -15.23 17.71
CA GLN A 7 4.13 -14.53 16.43
C GLN A 7 4.67 -13.11 16.68
N PRO A 8 5.72 -12.67 15.96
CA PRO A 8 6.17 -11.30 16.10
C PRO A 8 5.00 -10.43 15.65
N LYS A 9 4.39 -9.71 16.60
CA LYS A 9 3.47 -8.61 16.34
C LYS A 9 4.26 -7.50 15.68
N SER A 10 4.73 -7.71 14.45
CA SER A 10 5.07 -6.59 13.59
C SER A 10 3.74 -5.96 13.26
N CYS A 11 3.32 -4.99 14.07
CA CYS A 11 2.35 -3.99 13.68
C CYS A 11 3.00 -3.18 12.55
N LYS A 12 3.24 -3.82 11.40
CA LYS A 12 3.47 -3.11 10.16
C LYS A 12 2.17 -2.37 9.95
N ILE A 13 2.23 -1.05 10.05
CA ILE A 13 1.10 -0.19 9.74
C ILE A 13 0.87 -0.40 8.24
N GLU A 14 0.06 -1.40 7.89
CA GLU A 14 -0.35 -1.69 6.53
C GLU A 14 -1.34 -0.60 6.12
N ARG A 15 -0.80 0.54 5.69
CA ARG A 15 -1.63 1.57 5.04
C ARG A 15 -1.89 1.10 3.63
N ILE A 16 -3.16 0.86 3.34
CA ILE A 16 -3.64 0.61 1.99
C ILE A 16 -4.27 1.89 1.46
N ALA A 17 -3.98 2.22 0.21
CA ALA A 17 -4.58 3.34 -0.49
C ALA A 17 -5.05 2.95 -1.88
N SER A 18 -5.97 3.73 -2.42
CA SER A 18 -6.38 3.67 -3.82
C SER A 18 -5.82 4.86 -4.59
N VAL A 19 -5.34 4.66 -5.81
CA VAL A 19 -4.86 5.74 -6.67
C VAL A 19 -6.06 6.52 -7.21
N ALA A 20 -6.25 7.74 -6.70
CA ALA A 20 -7.33 8.64 -7.07
C ALA A 20 -6.92 9.69 -8.12
N GLY A 21 -5.62 9.89 -8.34
CA GLY A 21 -5.09 10.84 -9.32
C GLY A 21 -3.61 10.60 -9.60
N LEU A 22 -3.19 10.87 -10.84
CA LEU A 22 -1.80 10.77 -11.27
C LEU A 22 -1.46 12.04 -12.08
N THR A 23 -0.40 12.71 -11.67
CA THR A 23 0.27 13.76 -12.44
C THR A 23 1.74 13.37 -12.63
N ASP A 24 2.50 14.13 -13.41
CA ASP A 24 3.92 13.84 -13.69
C ASP A 24 4.74 13.73 -12.39
N ASP A 25 4.52 14.63 -11.43
CA ASP A 25 5.31 14.71 -10.20
C ASP A 25 4.62 14.13 -8.96
N LEU A 26 3.29 13.99 -8.97
CA LEU A 26 2.49 13.65 -7.80
C LEU A 26 1.47 12.54 -8.09
N VAL A 27 1.24 11.73 -7.07
CA VAL A 27 0.16 10.75 -7.03
C VAL A 27 -0.78 11.15 -5.91
N ARG A 28 -2.07 11.25 -6.24
CA ARG A 28 -3.14 11.45 -5.26
C ARG A 28 -3.65 10.08 -4.84
N LEU A 29 -3.49 9.76 -3.57
CA LEU A 29 -3.93 8.50 -2.97
C LEU A 29 -5.11 8.76 -2.04
N GLU A 30 -6.09 7.88 -2.06
CA GLU A 30 -7.18 7.83 -1.07
C GLU A 30 -6.84 6.78 0.00
N VAL A 31 -6.60 7.23 1.23
CA VAL A 31 -6.29 6.41 2.40
C VAL A 31 -7.42 6.59 3.41
N GLU A 32 -8.18 5.54 3.70
CA GLU A 32 -9.28 5.57 4.69
C GLU A 32 -10.26 6.76 4.49
N GLY A 33 -10.61 7.06 3.23
CA GLY A 33 -11.50 8.16 2.86
C GLY A 33 -10.86 9.56 2.87
N LYS A 34 -9.55 9.66 3.13
CA LYS A 34 -8.79 10.91 3.04
C LYS A 34 -7.88 10.91 1.83
N PHE A 35 -7.81 12.04 1.14
CA PHE A 35 -6.87 12.20 0.03
C PHE A 35 -5.53 12.75 0.51
N VAL A 36 -4.45 12.09 0.08
CA VAL A 36 -3.07 12.53 0.33
C VAL A 36 -2.33 12.62 -1.00
N ASN A 37 -1.50 13.65 -1.14
CA ASN A 37 -0.61 13.79 -2.29
C ASN A 37 0.77 13.26 -1.91
N VAL A 38 1.32 12.37 -2.72
CA VAL A 38 2.65 11.81 -2.53
C VAL A 38 3.50 12.02 -3.79
N PRO A 39 4.81 12.26 -3.65
CA PRO A 39 5.70 12.34 -4.81
C PRO A 39 5.69 11.06 -5.64
N ARG A 40 5.75 11.18 -6.96
CA ARG A 40 5.85 10.03 -7.88
C ARG A 40 7.06 9.15 -7.55
N SER A 41 8.16 9.75 -7.10
CA SER A 41 9.37 9.04 -6.62
C SER A 41 9.14 8.14 -5.41
N LYS A 42 8.06 8.34 -4.66
CA LYS A 42 7.65 7.47 -3.53
C LYS A 42 6.57 6.46 -3.92
N THR A 43 6.40 6.19 -5.21
CA THR A 43 5.36 5.29 -5.73
C THR A 43 5.94 4.37 -6.80
N SER A 44 5.36 3.17 -6.99
CA SER A 44 5.76 2.27 -8.09
C SER A 44 5.57 2.92 -9.46
N GLU A 45 6.50 2.74 -10.39
CA GLU A 45 6.52 3.45 -11.68
C GLU A 45 5.33 3.17 -12.61
N ASN A 46 4.53 2.12 -12.37
CA ASN A 46 3.41 1.71 -13.23
C ASN A 46 2.05 1.73 -12.53
N LEU A 47 1.75 2.81 -11.78
CA LEU A 47 0.43 3.02 -11.20
C LEU A 47 -0.55 3.55 -12.24
N VAL A 48 -1.78 3.05 -12.19
CA VAL A 48 -2.94 3.59 -12.91
C VAL A 48 -4.03 4.00 -11.92
N LEU A 49 -4.96 4.85 -12.36
CA LEU A 49 -6.12 5.23 -11.54
C LEU A 49 -6.91 3.98 -11.14
N GLY A 50 -7.34 3.91 -9.89
CA GLY A 50 -8.04 2.76 -9.32
C GLY A 50 -7.13 1.65 -8.78
N ASP A 51 -5.82 1.68 -9.06
CA ASP A 51 -4.90 0.71 -8.46
C ASP A 51 -4.90 0.81 -6.93
N ARG A 52 -4.80 -0.34 -6.28
CA ARG A 52 -4.55 -0.42 -4.83
C ARG A 52 -3.06 -0.49 -4.57
N VAL A 53 -2.61 0.29 -3.60
CA VAL A 53 -1.21 0.36 -3.17
C VAL A 53 -1.11 0.15 -1.67
N SER A 54 -0.01 -0.45 -1.22
CA SER A 54 0.36 -0.56 0.19
C SER A 54 1.60 0.27 0.49
N TRP A 55 1.65 0.84 1.69
CA TRP A 55 2.86 1.49 2.19
C TRP A 55 3.85 0.43 2.68
N SER A 56 5.02 0.35 2.05
CA SER A 56 6.10 -0.57 2.45
C SER A 56 6.93 -0.09 3.65
N GLY A 57 6.70 1.14 4.11
CA GLY A 57 7.57 1.84 5.06
C GLY A 57 8.35 3.00 4.43
N THR A 58 8.61 2.92 3.12
CA THR A 58 9.40 3.92 2.37
C THR A 58 8.73 4.39 1.08
N VAL A 59 7.98 3.51 0.42
CA VAL A 59 7.30 3.77 -0.86
C VAL A 59 5.94 3.11 -0.90
N TRP A 60 5.05 3.63 -1.74
CA TRP A 60 3.77 3.02 -2.06
C TRP A 60 3.93 2.02 -3.20
N VAL A 61 3.61 0.76 -2.93
CA VAL A 61 3.80 -0.36 -3.85
C VAL A 61 2.46 -0.88 -4.30
N LYS A 62 2.30 -1.15 -5.60
CA LYS A 62 1.08 -1.75 -6.15
C LYS A 62 0.83 -3.13 -5.55
N ILE A 63 -0.36 -3.34 -4.98
CA ILE A 63 -0.81 -4.65 -4.53
C ILE A 63 -1.46 -5.34 -5.73
N ARG A 64 -0.95 -6.50 -6.12
CA ARG A 64 -1.59 -7.33 -7.15
C ARG A 64 -2.69 -8.15 -6.50
N GLU A 65 -3.87 -8.21 -7.11
CA GLU A 65 -5.02 -8.95 -6.57
C GLU A 65 -4.78 -10.48 -6.48
N GLU A 66 -3.72 -11.01 -7.11
CA GLU A 66 -3.43 -12.45 -7.14
C GLU A 66 -2.89 -13.05 -5.82
N GLU A 67 -2.49 -12.26 -4.83
CA GLU A 67 -1.97 -12.78 -3.54
C GLU A 67 -3.04 -12.99 -2.44
N VAL A 68 -4.34 -12.90 -2.76
CA VAL A 68 -5.40 -13.20 -1.76
C VAL A 68 -5.81 -14.69 -1.77
N LYS A 69 -5.24 -15.52 -2.66
CA LYS A 69 -5.71 -16.90 -2.91
C LYS A 69 -4.89 -18.02 -2.25
N ASN A 70 -4.11 -17.73 -1.22
CA ASN A 70 -3.44 -18.80 -0.47
C ASN A 70 -3.49 -18.55 1.04
N ARG A 71 -4.67 -18.76 1.62
CA ARG A 71 -4.87 -18.90 3.06
C ARG A 71 -5.75 -20.10 3.34
#